data_AF-A0AAW8BLL4-F1
#
_entry.id   AF-A0AAW8BLL4-F1
#
_cell.length_a   1.000
_cell.length_b   1.000
_cell.length_c   1.000
_cell.angle_alpha   90.00
_cell.angle_beta   90.00
_cell.angle_gamma   90.00
#
_symmetry.space_group_name_H-M   'P 1'
#
loop_
_entity.id
_entity.type
_entity.pdbx_description
1 polymer ?
#
loop_
_entity_poly.entity_id
_entity_poly.type
_entity_poly.pdbx_seq_one_letter_code
_entity_poly.pdbx_strand_id
1 'polypeptide(L)' 'MHAMVGAAGQLAAFPDCVIPGCPNPVAAVGEPCCDCRTAFGSMLRPGGRPLTAAEIAERDRGVRAAYALQREVAGCSH' A
#
# COMPACT_ATOMS: atom_id res chain seq x y z
N MET A 1 17.18 3.58 27.99
CA MET A 1 15.78 3.22 28.30
C MET A 1 14.85 4.00 27.37
N HIS A 2 14.62 3.49 26.16
CA HIS A 2 13.47 3.84 25.33
C HIS A 2 13.24 2.62 24.42
N ALA A 3 12.33 1.76 24.85
CA ALA A 3 11.64 0.81 23.98
C ALA A 3 10.40 1.51 23.48
N MET A 4 10.11 1.50 22.17
CA MET A 4 8.75 1.62 21.59
C MET A 4 8.73 1.15 20.12
N VAL A 5 7.90 0.12 19.91
CA VAL A 5 7.13 -0.27 18.70
C VAL A 5 7.86 -0.96 17.55
N GLY A 6 7.64 -2.28 17.52
CA GLY A 6 8.13 -3.20 16.50
C GLY A 6 7.62 -2.89 15.10
N ALA A 7 8.55 -2.85 14.16
CA ALA A 7 8.26 -3.18 12.78
C ALA A 7 7.87 -4.66 12.76
N ALA A 8 6.58 -4.95 12.85
CA ALA A 8 6.05 -6.18 12.27
C ALA A 8 6.23 -6.07 10.75
N GLY A 9 7.47 -6.22 10.30
CA GLY A 9 7.76 -6.71 8.97
C GLY A 9 7.29 -8.15 8.96
N GLN A 10 5.99 -8.35 8.76
CA GLN A 10 5.51 -9.64 8.29
C GLN A 10 6.39 -9.98 7.09
N LEU A 11 7.08 -11.11 7.12
CA LEU A 11 7.75 -11.68 5.96
C LEU A 11 6.66 -12.08 4.96
N ALA A 12 5.99 -11.11 4.37
CA ALA A 12 5.15 -11.35 3.22
C ALA A 12 6.09 -11.91 2.16
N ALA A 13 5.91 -13.19 1.81
CA ALA A 13 6.74 -13.86 0.82
C ALA A 13 6.69 -13.15 -0.55
N PHE A 14 5.67 -12.31 -0.75
CA PHE A 14 5.41 -11.53 -1.95
C PHE A 14 4.96 -10.12 -1.58
N PRO A 15 5.37 -9.08 -2.33
CA PRO A 15 4.85 -7.73 -2.18
C PRO A 15 3.38 -7.62 -2.62
N ASP A 16 2.68 -6.60 -2.13
CA ASP A 16 1.32 -6.27 -2.56
C ASP A 16 1.31 -5.48 -3.88
N CYS A 17 0.17 -5.52 -4.56
CA CYS A 17 -0.14 -4.74 -5.75
C CYS A 17 0.16 -3.24 -5.54
N VAL A 18 0.79 -2.60 -6.53
CA VAL A 18 1.16 -1.17 -6.48
C VAL A 18 -0.06 -0.23 -6.41
N ILE A 19 -1.25 -0.70 -6.77
CA ILE A 19 -2.48 0.09 -6.76
C ILE A 19 -2.98 0.27 -5.32
N PRO A 20 -3.12 1.52 -4.83
CA PRO A 20 -3.56 1.78 -3.46
C PRO A 20 -4.85 1.03 -3.11
N GLY A 21 -4.84 0.30 -1.99
CA GLY A 21 -6.01 -0.44 -1.48
C GLY A 21 -6.21 -1.85 -2.06
N CYS A 22 -5.35 -2.31 -2.98
CA CYS A 22 -5.40 -3.68 -3.49
C CYS A 22 -4.38 -4.56 -2.72
N PRO A 23 -4.81 -5.53 -1.89
CA PRO A 23 -3.92 -6.40 -1.12
C PRO A 23 -3.47 -7.65 -1.90
N ASN A 24 -3.71 -7.72 -3.22
CA ASN A 24 -3.37 -8.91 -3.99
C ASN A 24 -1.85 -9.02 -4.12
N PRO A 25 -1.26 -10.20 -3.85
CA PRO A 25 0.18 -10.39 -3.95
C PRO A 25 0.63 -10.33 -5.41
N VAL A 26 1.84 -9.82 -5.64
CA VAL A 26 2.49 -9.72 -6.95
C VAL A 26 3.91 -10.26 -6.89
N ALA A 27 4.50 -10.53 -8.06
CA ALA A 27 5.84 -11.11 -8.13
C ALA A 27 6.94 -10.10 -7.80
N ALA A 28 6.74 -8.82 -8.17
CA ALA A 28 7.72 -7.77 -7.93
C ALA A 28 7.09 -6.46 -7.42
N VAL A 29 7.85 -5.74 -6.60
CA VAL A 29 7.46 -4.43 -6.07
C VAL A 29 7.20 -3.46 -7.22
N GLY A 30 6.11 -2.71 -7.13
CA GLY A 30 5.73 -1.74 -8.14
C GLY A 30 4.90 -2.31 -9.29
N GLU A 31 4.59 -3.62 -9.27
CA GLU A 31 3.71 -4.24 -10.25
C GLU A 31 2.22 -4.15 -9.86
N PRO A 32 1.34 -3.90 -10.84
CA PRO A 32 -0.09 -4.15 -10.69
C PRO A 32 -0.41 -5.64 -10.84
N CYS A 33 -1.32 -6.15 -10.02
CA CYS A 33 -1.83 -7.53 -10.13
C CYS A 33 -2.62 -7.75 -11.44
N CYS A 34 -2.85 -9.02 -11.82
CA CYS A 34 -3.59 -9.37 -13.04
C CYS A 34 -4.97 -8.70 -13.12
N ASP A 35 -5.71 -8.67 -12.03
CA ASP A 35 -7.06 -8.10 -12.00
C ASP A 35 -7.03 -6.59 -12.24
N CYS A 36 -6.11 -5.87 -11.59
CA CYS A 36 -5.91 -4.44 -11.82
C CYS A 36 -5.44 -4.17 -13.26
N ARG A 37 -4.55 -5.00 -13.82
CA ARG A 37 -4.13 -4.87 -15.23
C ARG A 37 -5.30 -5.02 -16.18
N THR A 38 -6.19 -5.98 -15.95
CA THR A 38 -7.39 -6.19 -16.77
C THR A 38 -8.41 -5.08 -16.58
N ALA A 39 -8.68 -4.67 -15.33
CA ALA A 39 -9.70 -3.68 -15.01
C ALA A 39 -9.32 -2.27 -15.51
N PHE A 40 -8.07 -1.86 -15.29
CA PHE A 40 -7.61 -0.53 -15.72
C PHE A 40 -7.10 -0.52 -17.16
N GLY A 41 -6.60 -1.65 -17.66
CA GLY A 41 -6.15 -1.81 -19.05
C GLY A 41 -5.18 -0.70 -19.47
N SER A 42 -5.52 -0.01 -20.56
CA SER A 42 -4.72 1.09 -21.12
C SER A 42 -4.68 2.36 -20.25
N MET A 43 -5.48 2.45 -19.19
CA MET A 43 -5.40 3.58 -18.25
C MET A 43 -4.15 3.48 -17.37
N LEU A 44 -3.63 2.28 -17.14
CA LEU A 44 -2.29 2.12 -16.58
C LEU A 44 -1.30 2.55 -17.65
N ARG A 45 -0.77 3.77 -17.54
CA ARG A 45 0.21 4.27 -18.51
C ARG A 45 1.49 3.45 -18.37
N PRO A 46 1.84 2.62 -19.37
CA PRO A 46 3.14 1.97 -19.38
C PRO A 46 4.17 3.05 -19.71
N GLY A 47 5.14 3.28 -18.82
CA GLY A 47 6.15 4.31 -19.02
C GLY A 47 6.50 5.00 -17.72
N GLY A 48 7.64 4.61 -17.16
CA GLY A 48 8.14 5.10 -15.89
C GLY A 48 8.93 4.01 -15.19
N ARG A 49 9.81 4.41 -14.28
CA ARG A 49 10.47 3.45 -13.38
C ARG A 49 9.42 2.94 -12.39
N PRO A 50 9.32 1.62 -12.16
CA PRO A 50 8.52 1.09 -11.06
C PRO A 50 8.87 1.79 -9.74
N LEU A 51 7.86 2.15 -8.97
CA LEU A 51 8.09 2.71 -7.64
C LEU A 51 8.75 1.66 -6.76
N THR A 52 9.77 2.08 -6.01
CA THR A 52 10.37 1.28 -4.95
C THR A 52 9.39 1.14 -3.78
N ALA A 53 9.62 0.16 -2.91
CA ALA A 53 8.81 -0.03 -1.70
C ALA A 53 8.79 1.22 -0.81
N ALA A 54 9.90 1.96 -0.73
CA ALA A 54 9.99 3.20 0.03
C ALA A 54 9.14 4.31 -0.58
N GLU A 55 9.17 4.47 -1.91
CA GLU A 55 8.34 5.45 -2.62
C GLU A 55 6.85 5.13 -2.51
N ILE A 56 6.49 3.85 -2.58
CA ILE A 56 5.11 3.37 -2.34
C ILE A 56 4.69 3.69 -0.90
N ALA A 57 5.55 3.39 0.08
CA ALA A 57 5.25 3.65 1.47
C ALA A 57 5.07 5.14 1.76
N GLU A 58 5.87 5.99 1.11
CA GLU A 58 5.76 7.45 1.22
C GLU A 58 4.46 7.96 0.60
N ARG A 59 4.14 7.52 -0.62
CA ARG A 59 2.87 7.81 -1.29
C ARG A 59 1.67 7.46 -0.41
N ASP A 60 1.71 6.30 0.24
CA ASP A 60 0.57 5.78 1.01
C ASP A 60 0.55 6.27 2.47
N ARG A 61 1.57 7.02 2.91
CA ARG A 61 1.70 7.49 4.31
C ARG A 61 0.50 8.35 4.73
N GLY A 62 0.16 9.36 3.94
CA GLY A 62 -0.92 10.31 4.26
C GLY A 62 -2.29 9.64 4.33
N VAL A 63 -2.57 8.74 3.38
CA VAL A 63 -3.83 7.99 3.32
C VAL A 63 -3.98 7.08 4.55
N ARG A 64 -2.92 6.35 4.92
CA ARG A 64 -2.93 5.49 6.12
C ARG A 64 -3.15 6.30 7.39
N ALA A 65 -2.52 7.47 7.52
CA ALA A 65 -2.72 8.36 8.65
C ALA A 65 -4.16 8.87 8.73
N ALA A 66 -4.75 9.29 7.61
CA ALA A 66 -6.13 9.75 7.56
C ALA A 66 -7.12 8.65 7.97
N TYR A 67 -6.96 7.42 7.46
CA TYR A 67 -7.81 6.30 7.86
C TYR A 67 -7.62 5.89 9.31
N ALA A 68 -6.41 6.01 9.87
CA ALA A 68 -6.19 5.77 11.29
C ALA A 68 -6.97 6.77 12.15
N LEU A 69 -6.88 8.07 11.83
CA LEU A 69 -7.62 9.12 12.52
C LEU A 69 -9.14 8.92 12.39
N GLN A 70 -9.64 8.57 11.21
CA GLN A 70 -11.07 8.29 11.02
C GLN A 70 -11.57 7.14 11.90
N ARG A 71 -10.79 6.06 12.08
CA ARG A 71 -11.15 4.96 12.97
C ARG A 71 -11.20 5.39 14.44
N GLU A 72 -10.28 6.26 14.85
CA GLU A 72 -10.25 6.81 16.22
C GLU A 72 -11.46 7.71 16.48
N VAL A 73 -11.77 8.62 15.55
CA VAL A 73 -12.91 9.53 15.66
C VAL A 73 -14.24 8.78 15.55
N ALA A 74 -14.35 7.78 14.66
CA ALA A 74 -15.55 6.96 14.54
C ALA A 74 -15.82 6.14 15.81
N GLY A 75 -14.77 5.73 16.53
CA GLY A 75 -14.88 5.10 17.86
C GLY A 75 -15.31 6.06 18.98
N CYS A 76 -15.20 7.37 18.76
CA CYS A 76 -15.79 8.43 19.57
C CYS A 76 -17.12 8.92 18.96
N SER A 77 -17.99 7.99 18.55
CA SER A 77 -19.39 8.31 18.29
C SER A 77 -20.20 7.95 19.53
N HIS A 78 -20.78 8.97 20.14
CA HIS A 78 -21.59 8.98 21.36
C HIS A 78 -22.77 8.00 21.30
#